data_AF-A0A4R4L4Q6-F1
#
_entry.id   AF-A0A4R4L4Q6-F1
#
_cell.length_a   1.000
_cell.length_b   1.000
_cell.length_c   1.000
_cell.angle_alpha   90.00
_cell.angle_beta   90.00
_cell.angle_gamma   90.00
#
_symmetry.space_group_name_H-M   'P 1'
#
loop_
_entity.id
_entity.type
_entity.pdbx_description
1 polymer ?
#
loop_
_entity_poly.entity_id
_entity_poly.type
_entity_poly.pdbx_seq_one_letter_code
_entity_poly.pdbx_strand_id
1 'polypeptide(L)'
;MDPLRALAARLEEASASLTLLSRTVTAADPAHPAFGADAPGRPGEIGRALHRQWTAATGDRAREASAAAARLAAAAAALRSAADRYAAADDSARRRLLGEA
;
A
#
# COMPACT_ATOMS: atom_id res chain seq x y z
N MET A 1 19.35 0.60 -17.56
CA MET A 1 18.05 1.01 -16.96
C MET A 1 17.48 0.00 -15.97
N ASP A 2 18.10 -1.18 -15.84
CA ASP A 2 17.61 -2.27 -14.99
C ASP A 2 17.49 -1.94 -13.50
N PRO A 3 18.37 -1.12 -12.88
CA PRO A 3 18.20 -0.73 -11.48
C PRO A 3 16.90 0.04 -11.22
N LEU A 4 16.48 0.93 -12.13
CA LEU A 4 15.23 1.67 -12.00
C LEU A 4 14.01 0.76 -12.19
N ARG A 5 14.08 -0.18 -13.13
CA ARG A 5 13.03 -1.18 -13.32
C ARG A 5 12.90 -2.13 -12.13
N ALA A 6 14.03 -2.56 -11.56
CA ALA A 6 14.07 -3.41 -10.38
C ALA A 6 13.51 -2.70 -9.13
N LEU A 7 13.87 -1.42 -8.93
CA LEU A 7 13.31 -0.63 -7.84
C LEU A 7 11.80 -0.43 -8.01
N ALA A 8 11.34 -0.11 -9.22
CA ALA A 8 9.91 0.02 -9.51
C ALA A 8 9.15 -1.28 -9.18
N ALA A 9 9.68 -2.45 -9.55
CA ALA A 9 9.07 -3.74 -9.23
C ALA A 9 8.97 -3.98 -7.71
N ARG A 10 10.02 -3.67 -6.94
CA ARG A 10 10.00 -3.79 -5.48
C ARG A 10 8.98 -2.86 -4.83
N LEU A 11 8.79 -1.65 -5.36
CA LEU A 11 7.80 -0.71 -4.86
C LEU A 11 6.37 -1.17 -5.16
N GLU A 12 6.13 -1.78 -6.32
CA GLU A 12 4.83 -2.40 -6.62
C GLU A 12 4.53 -3.57 -5.68
N GLU A 13 5.51 -4.43 -5.42
CA GLU A 13 5.34 -5.55 -4.50
C GLU A 13 5.04 -5.09 -3.06
N ALA A 14 5.74 -4.04 -2.61
CA ALA A 14 5.45 -3.39 -1.34
C ALA A 14 4.05 -2.74 -1.33
N SER A 15 3.64 -2.08 -2.42
CA SER A 15 2.29 -1.51 -2.59
C SER A 15 1.21 -2.59 -2.52
N ALA A 16 1.40 -3.70 -3.23
CA ALA A 16 0.49 -4.84 -3.22
C ALA A 16 0.36 -5.43 -1.81
N SER A 17 1.48 -5.60 -1.10
CA SER A 17 1.51 -6.09 0.27
C SER A 17 0.73 -5.17 1.23
N LEU A 18 0.91 -3.85 1.14
CA LEU A 18 0.17 -2.88 1.96
C LEU A 18 -1.32 -2.81 1.59
N THR A 19 -1.65 -2.98 0.31
CA THR A 19 -3.05 -3.05 -0.15
C THR A 19 -3.74 -4.32 0.36
N LEU A 20 -3.01 -5.43 0.42
CA LEU A 20 -3.54 -6.65 1.04
C LEU A 20 -3.76 -6.43 2.54
N LEU A 21 -2.77 -5.86 3.24
CA LEU A 21 -2.85 -5.58 4.67
C LEU A 21 -4.02 -4.67 5.03
N SER A 22 -4.29 -3.61 4.24
CA SER A 22 -5.40 -2.70 4.50
C SER A 22 -6.77 -3.40 4.45
N ARG A 23 -6.90 -4.44 3.63
CA ARG A 23 -8.12 -5.27 3.53
C ARG A 23 -8.18 -6.36 4.60
N THR A 24 -7.06 -6.97 4.95
CA THR A 24 -7.06 -8.09 5.91
C THR A 24 -7.21 -7.62 7.35
N VAL A 25 -6.65 -6.46 7.72
CA VAL A 25 -6.74 -5.93 9.09
C VAL A 25 -8.17 -5.57 9.48
N THR A 26 -9.01 -5.21 8.50
CA THR A 26 -10.45 -4.93 8.70
C THR A 26 -11.30 -6.19 8.61
N ALA A 27 -10.90 -7.20 7.81
CA ALA A 27 -11.59 -8.48 7.72
C ALA A 27 -11.39 -9.37 8.96
N ALA A 28 -10.27 -9.21 9.68
CA ALA A 28 -9.97 -9.95 10.90
C ALA A 28 -10.57 -9.31 12.17
N ASP A 29 -11.57 -8.43 12.04
CA ASP A 29 -12.18 -7.73 13.18
C ASP A 29 -12.86 -8.75 14.11
N PRO A 30 -12.45 -8.85 15.40
CA PRO A 30 -13.09 -9.75 16.34
C PRO A 30 -14.54 -9.32 16.56
N ALA A 31 -15.48 -10.27 16.51
CA ALA A 31 -16.89 -9.97 16.74
C ALA A 31 -17.12 -9.34 18.13
N HIS A 32 -18.13 -8.48 18.26
CA HIS A 32 -18.58 -7.86 19.53
C HIS A 32 -18.52 -8.75 20.80
N PRO A 33 -18.90 -10.04 20.75
CA PRO A 33 -18.84 -10.93 21.92
C PRO A 33 -17.42 -11.14 22.46
N ALA A 34 -16.38 -11.06 21.61
CA ALA A 34 -14.98 -11.22 21.99
C ALA A 34 -14.50 -10.10 22.95
N PHE A 35 -15.19 -8.97 22.97
CA PHE A 35 -14.92 -7.84 23.88
C PHE A 35 -15.79 -7.86 25.13
N GLY A 36 -16.64 -8.88 25.32
CA GLY A 36 -17.58 -8.92 26.46
C GLY A 36 -18.66 -7.84 26.40
N ALA A 37 -18.96 -7.31 25.20
CA ALA A 37 -19.92 -6.23 24.98
C ALA A 37 -21.37 -6.58 25.42
N ASP A 38 -21.67 -7.87 25.53
CA ASP A 38 -22.97 -8.41 25.93
C ASP A 38 -23.12 -8.58 27.44
N ALA A 39 -22.04 -8.37 28.21
CA ALA A 39 -22.10 -8.46 29.67
C ALA A 39 -22.98 -7.34 30.27
N PRO A 40 -23.74 -7.59 31.35
CA PRO A 40 -24.56 -6.56 31.98
C PRO A 40 -23.71 -5.52 32.72
N GLY A 41 -24.24 -4.30 32.83
CA GLY A 41 -23.64 -3.23 33.63
C GLY A 41 -22.30 -2.73 33.11
N ARG A 42 -21.41 -2.34 34.03
CA ARG A 42 -20.10 -1.73 33.73
C ARG A 42 -19.19 -2.57 32.83
N PRO A 43 -19.08 -3.90 32.99
CA PRO A 43 -18.29 -4.73 32.09
C PRO A 43 -18.73 -4.64 30.61
N GLY A 44 -20.03 -4.64 30.32
CA GLY A 44 -20.51 -4.49 28.94
C GLY A 44 -20.31 -3.10 28.36
N GLU A 45 -20.39 -2.05 29.19
CA GLU A 45 -20.04 -0.69 28.77
C GLU A 45 -18.56 -0.59 28.36
N ILE A 46 -17.67 -1.19 29.17
CA ILE A 46 -16.24 -1.28 28.88
C ILE A 46 -16.01 -2.08 27.59
N GLY A 47 -16.66 -3.24 27.44
CA GLY A 47 -16.56 -4.07 26.23
C GLY A 47 -16.98 -3.33 24.96
N ARG A 48 -18.10 -2.60 25.01
CA ARG A 48 -18.55 -1.76 23.88
C ARG A 48 -17.58 -0.61 23.61
N ALA A 49 -17.02 0.02 24.63
CA ALA A 49 -16.05 1.09 24.47
C ALA A 49 -14.74 0.57 23.83
N LEU A 50 -14.25 -0.57 24.30
CA LEU A 50 -13.06 -1.23 23.78
C LEU A 50 -13.25 -1.65 22.33
N HIS A 51 -14.40 -2.24 21.98
CA HIS A 51 -14.70 -2.56 20.59
C HIS A 51 -14.71 -1.31 19.71
N ARG A 52 -15.34 -0.21 20.13
CA ARG A 52 -15.35 1.04 19.34
C ARG A 52 -13.93 1.57 19.11
N GLN A 53 -13.10 1.55 20.15
CA GLN A 53 -11.70 1.99 20.05
C GLN A 53 -10.90 1.08 19.13
N TRP A 54 -11.10 -0.24 19.22
CA TRP A 54 -10.46 -1.22 18.35
C TRP A 54 -10.84 -0.99 16.89
N THR A 55 -12.14 -0.96 16.55
CA THR A 55 -12.61 -0.73 15.18
C THR A 55 -12.14 0.61 14.61
N ALA A 56 -12.10 1.67 15.44
CA ALA A 56 -11.56 2.96 15.02
C ALA A 56 -10.06 2.85 14.68
N ALA A 57 -9.26 2.26 15.57
CA ALA A 57 -7.82 2.12 15.39
C ALA A 57 -7.44 1.21 14.20
N THR A 58 -8.15 0.09 14.01
CA THR A 58 -7.91 -0.81 12.87
C THR A 58 -8.37 -0.17 11.56
N GLY A 59 -9.47 0.59 11.57
CA GLY A 59 -9.92 1.38 10.43
C GLY A 59 -8.94 2.49 10.05
N ASP A 60 -8.39 3.21 11.02
CA ASP A 60 -7.32 4.21 10.79
C ASP A 60 -6.08 3.55 10.19
N ARG A 61 -5.63 2.43 10.76
CA ARG A 61 -4.46 1.70 10.24
C ARG A 61 -4.67 1.16 8.83
N ALA A 62 -5.89 0.73 8.50
CA ALA A 62 -6.25 0.31 7.15
C ALA A 62 -6.16 1.47 6.14
N ARG A 63 -6.67 2.65 6.52
CA ARG A 63 -6.57 3.87 5.70
C ARG A 63 -5.12 4.31 5.51
N GLU A 64 -4.32 4.28 6.57
CA GLU A 64 -2.88 4.56 6.51
C GLU A 64 -2.16 3.62 5.55
N ALA A 65 -2.40 2.30 5.67
CA ALA A 65 -1.81 1.30 4.79
C ALA A 65 -2.22 1.50 3.32
N SER A 66 -3.49 1.83 3.08
CA SER A 66 -3.98 2.14 1.72
C SER A 66 -3.33 3.41 1.14
N ALA A 67 -3.20 4.47 1.94
CA ALA A 67 -2.54 5.70 1.50
C ALA A 67 -1.05 5.48 1.20
N ALA A 68 -0.35 4.68 2.02
CA ALA A 68 1.03 4.30 1.79
C ALA A 68 1.18 3.45 0.52
N ALA A 69 0.30 2.48 0.30
CA ALA A 69 0.28 1.67 -0.92
C ALA A 69 0.14 2.54 -2.19
N ALA A 70 -0.79 3.50 -2.18
CA ALA A 70 -1.00 4.40 -3.30
C ALA A 70 0.25 5.26 -3.63
N ARG A 71 0.94 5.75 -2.59
CA ARG A 71 2.21 6.50 -2.76
C ARG A 71 3.31 5.64 -3.38
N LEU A 72 3.44 4.38 -2.94
CA LEU A 72 4.43 3.44 -3.49
C LEU A 72 4.15 3.11 -4.96
N ALA A 73 2.88 2.88 -5.32
CA ALA A 73 2.48 2.62 -6.70
C ALA A 73 2.76 3.84 -7.61
N ALA A 74 2.47 5.05 -7.12
CA ALA A 74 2.80 6.29 -7.84
C ALA A 74 4.32 6.44 -8.07
N ALA A 75 5.13 6.15 -7.05
CA ALA A 75 6.59 6.16 -7.17
C ALA A 75 7.10 5.11 -8.17
N ALA A 76 6.56 3.90 -8.14
CA ALA A 76 6.90 2.85 -9.10
C ALA A 76 6.57 3.26 -10.55
N ALA A 77 5.40 3.87 -10.77
CA ALA A 77 5.00 4.39 -12.09
C ALA A 77 5.96 5.50 -12.58
N ALA A 78 6.35 6.43 -11.71
CA ALA A 78 7.31 7.48 -12.03
C ALA A 78 8.68 6.90 -12.41
N LEU A 79 9.16 5.88 -11.69
CA LEU A 79 10.42 5.19 -11.98
C LEU A 79 10.39 4.45 -13.32
N ARG A 80 9.29 3.76 -13.66
CA ARG A 80 9.11 3.15 -14.99
C ARG A 80 9.14 4.20 -16.10
N SER A 81 8.39 5.30 -15.92
CA SER A 81 8.38 6.40 -16.90
C SER A 81 9.76 7.04 -17.07
N ALA A 82 10.52 7.21 -15.99
CA ALA A 82 11.91 7.64 -16.08
C ALA A 82 12.76 6.60 -16.83
N ALA A 83 12.57 5.32 -16.52
CA ALA A 83 13.33 4.25 -17.14
C ALA A 83 13.15 4.19 -18.66
N ASP A 84 11.91 4.36 -19.12
CA ASP A 84 11.56 4.35 -20.54
C ASP A 84 12.08 5.60 -21.26
N ARG A 85 12.03 6.78 -20.63
CA ARG A 85 12.58 8.02 -21.21
C ARG A 85 14.09 7.96 -21.42
N TYR A 86 14.83 7.44 -20.44
CA TYR A 86 16.28 7.25 -20.61
C TYR A 86 16.60 6.22 -21.69
N ALA A 87 15.88 5.09 -21.73
CA ALA A 87 16.09 4.10 -22.78
C ALA A 87 15.83 4.67 -24.19
N ALA A 88 14.80 5.50 -24.34
CA ALA A 88 14.50 6.18 -25.60
C ALA A 88 15.58 7.21 -25.99
N ALA A 89 16.11 7.95 -25.02
CA ALA A 89 17.23 8.87 -25.25
C ALA A 89 18.50 8.14 -25.68
N ASP A 90 18.84 7.02 -25.02
CA ASP A 90 19.99 6.19 -25.36
C ASP A 90 19.85 5.58 -26.77
N ASP A 91 18.67 5.09 -27.13
CA ASP A 91 18.37 4.57 -28.47
C ASP A 91 18.49 5.66 -29.55
N SER A 92 17.97 6.86 -29.30
CA SER A 92 18.09 7.98 -30.23
C SER A 92 19.55 8.42 -30.40
N ALA A 93 20.33 8.48 -29.32
CA ALA A 93 21.76 8.78 -29.38
C ALA A 93 22.53 7.72 -30.17
N ARG A 94 22.24 6.43 -29.93
CA ARG A 94 22.85 5.32 -30.67
C ARG A 94 22.56 5.40 -32.16
N ARG A 95 21.31 5.64 -32.57
CA ARG A 95 20.94 5.81 -33.98
C ARG A 95 21.71 6.93 -34.67
N ARG A 96 21.83 8.09 -34.00
CA ARG A 96 22.63 9.22 -34.49
C ARG A 96 24.11 8.88 -34.65
N LEU A 97 24.69 8.16 -33.68
CA LEU A 97 26.10 7.74 -33.75
C LEU A 97 26.37 6.74 -34.88
N LEU A 98 25.39 5.88 -35.19
CA LEU A 98 25.47 4.92 -36.29
C LEU A 98 25.17 5.56 -37.68
N GLY A 99 24.81 6.84 -37.71
CA GLY A 99 24.43 7.54 -38.95
C GLY A 99 23.06 7.13 -39.49
N GLU A 100 22.27 6.43 -38.70
CA GLU A 100 20.88 6.07 -38.99
C GLU A 100 20.01 7.26 -38.55
N ALA A 101 19.86 8.25 -39.43
CA ALA A 101 19.00 9.43 -39.21
C ALA A 101 17.59 9.19 -39.75
#